data_AF-A0A3N5BBB3-F1
#
_entry.id   AF-A0A3N5BBB3-F1
#
_cell.length_a   1.000
_cell.length_b   1.000
_cell.length_c   1.000
_cell.angle_alpha   90.00
_cell.angle_beta   90.00
_cell.angle_gamma   90.00
#
_symmetry.space_group_name_H-M   'P 1'
#
loop_
_entity.id
_entity.type
_entity.pdbx_description
1 polymer ?
#
loop_
_entity_poly.entity_id
_entity_poly.type
_entity_poly.pdbx_seq_one_letter_code
_entity_poly.pdbx_strand_id
1 'polypeptide(L)'
;MLWGLPSKQTVNAVGGRLRACDVRPGHRLWTLRDGRTSQTVVTAVEAAKTRSVVDVTTDHATFAAGPDQLLSTPDGWTHARDATGTVVAWAHARKLCRERRSIVPGYQLGYLIGATCSDGTFVELSEVIGARFTPCTNGAASHLVVADSWPTRGTFRPEAHPVDLEESTWVGVDAVTERVPSRKPSVVYRFRLDPHPTFLVNGHLVRTPWPR
;
A
#
# COMPACT_ATOMS: atom_id res chain seq x y z
N MET A 1 2.87 6.73 27.21
CA MET A 1 2.36 6.65 25.83
C MET A 1 1.64 5.32 25.62
N LEU A 2 0.42 5.36 25.10
CA LEU A 2 -0.52 4.26 24.97
C LEU A 2 -0.74 3.92 23.49
N TRP A 3 0.16 3.08 22.98
CA TRP A 3 0.15 2.58 21.62
C TRP A 3 -0.57 1.23 21.51
N GLY A 4 -1.08 0.91 20.32
CA GLY A 4 -1.58 -0.43 19.99
C GLY A 4 -3.09 -0.51 19.87
N LEU A 5 -3.58 -1.73 19.61
CA LEU A 5 -4.97 -2.00 19.27
C LEU A 5 -5.67 -2.83 20.35
N PRO A 6 -6.91 -2.48 20.76
CA PRO A 6 -7.67 -3.28 21.71
C PRO A 6 -7.87 -4.72 21.23
N SER A 7 -7.96 -5.69 22.14
CA SER A 7 -8.03 -7.13 21.85
C SER A 7 -8.94 -7.51 20.67
N LYS A 8 -10.15 -6.94 20.61
CA LYS A 8 -11.18 -7.26 19.60
C LYS A 8 -11.03 -6.50 18.29
N GLN A 9 -10.19 -5.46 18.24
CA GLN A 9 -9.96 -4.71 17.00
C GLN A 9 -9.34 -5.64 15.96
N THR A 10 -9.84 -5.58 14.72
CA THR A 10 -9.33 -6.41 13.63
C THR A 10 -8.26 -5.70 12.83
N VAL A 11 -7.24 -6.45 12.42
CA VAL A 11 -6.19 -6.07 11.47
C VAL A 11 -6.37 -6.81 10.16
N ASN A 12 -5.91 -6.21 9.07
CA ASN A 12 -5.91 -6.84 7.75
C ASN A 12 -4.70 -7.76 7.63
N ALA A 13 -4.91 -9.07 7.86
CA ALA A 13 -3.90 -10.09 7.68
C ALA A 13 -3.90 -10.61 6.23
N VAL A 14 -2.78 -11.19 5.80
CA VAL A 14 -2.76 -11.98 4.56
C VAL A 14 -3.58 -13.25 4.82
N GLY A 15 -4.62 -13.47 4.02
CA GLY A 15 -5.59 -14.56 4.22
C GLY A 15 -6.86 -14.18 4.98
N GLY A 16 -7.03 -12.91 5.41
CA GLY A 16 -8.29 -12.43 5.96
C GLY A 16 -8.15 -11.41 7.09
N ARG A 17 -9.13 -11.36 7.99
CA ARG A 17 -9.09 -10.50 9.18
C ARG A 17 -8.62 -11.30 10.38
N LEU A 18 -7.74 -10.73 11.19
CA LEU A 18 -7.35 -11.27 12.49
C LEU A 18 -7.69 -10.26 13.59
N ARG A 19 -8.12 -10.74 14.76
CA ARG A 19 -8.21 -9.87 15.95
C ARG A 19 -6.81 -9.56 16.46
N ALA A 20 -6.62 -8.38 17.01
CA ALA A 20 -5.33 -7.94 17.56
C ALA A 20 -4.78 -8.92 18.60
N CYS A 21 -5.64 -9.52 19.43
CA CYS A 21 -5.24 -10.53 20.41
C CYS A 21 -4.83 -11.88 19.83
N ASP A 22 -5.13 -12.15 18.56
CA ASP A 22 -4.82 -13.42 17.87
C ASP A 22 -3.60 -13.30 16.96
N VAL A 23 -3.04 -12.10 16.81
CA VAL A 23 -1.81 -11.88 16.05
C VAL A 23 -0.63 -12.53 16.79
N ARG A 24 0.22 -13.25 16.05
CA ARG A 24 1.42 -13.93 16.55
C ARG A 24 2.61 -13.62 15.66
N PRO A 25 3.85 -13.75 16.17
CA PRO A 25 5.04 -13.74 15.32
C PRO A 25 4.91 -14.75 14.17
N GLY A 26 5.40 -14.38 12.98
CA GLY A 26 5.25 -15.15 11.74
C GLY A 26 3.98 -14.83 10.93
N HIS A 27 2.95 -14.23 11.54
CA HIS A 27 1.79 -13.76 10.78
C HIS A 27 2.19 -12.63 9.82
N ARG A 28 1.54 -12.61 8.65
CA ARG A 28 1.75 -11.59 7.63
C ARG A 28 0.58 -10.61 7.65
N LEU A 29 0.87 -9.32 7.68
CA LEU A 29 -0.12 -8.24 7.64
C LEU A 29 0.01 -7.46 6.34
N TRP A 30 -1.12 -6.94 5.86
CA TRP A 30 -1.13 -5.96 4.78
C TRP A 30 -0.69 -4.60 5.29
N THR A 31 0.06 -3.88 4.46
CA THR A 31 0.49 -2.50 4.68
C THR A 31 0.43 -1.71 3.38
N LEU A 32 0.69 -0.41 3.43
CA LEU A 32 0.92 0.42 2.25
C LEU A 32 2.37 0.90 2.19
N ARG A 33 2.94 0.87 0.98
CA ARG A 33 4.22 1.45 0.61
C ARG A 33 4.01 2.22 -0.68
N ASP A 34 4.33 3.50 -0.68
CA ASP A 34 4.24 4.37 -1.86
C ASP A 34 2.86 4.29 -2.54
N GLY A 35 1.80 4.31 -1.72
CA GLY A 35 0.39 4.21 -2.17
C GLY A 35 -0.06 2.83 -2.64
N ARG A 36 0.77 1.79 -2.48
CA ARG A 36 0.48 0.41 -2.91
C ARG A 36 0.48 -0.57 -1.77
N THR A 37 -0.36 -1.60 -1.87
CA THR A 37 -0.42 -2.62 -0.83
C THR A 37 0.79 -3.54 -0.91
N SER A 38 1.45 -3.71 0.22
CA SER A 38 2.60 -4.56 0.44
C SER A 38 2.35 -5.47 1.64
N GLN A 39 3.22 -6.44 1.86
CA GLN A 39 3.12 -7.38 2.98
C GLN A 39 4.28 -7.14 3.95
N THR A 40 3.99 -7.24 5.23
CA THR A 40 4.99 -7.18 6.31
C THR A 40 4.77 -8.35 7.26
N VAL A 41 5.81 -8.78 7.95
CA VAL A 41 5.81 -9.92 8.86
C VAL A 41 5.86 -9.43 10.30
N VAL A 42 5.00 -10.00 11.14
CA VAL A 42 5.04 -9.80 12.58
C VAL A 42 6.25 -10.54 13.15
N THR A 43 7.17 -9.82 13.76
CA THR A 43 8.38 -10.40 14.37
C THR A 43 8.28 -10.48 15.90
N ALA A 44 7.47 -9.61 16.52
CA ALA A 44 7.17 -9.66 17.95
C ALA A 44 5.78 -9.08 18.23
N VAL A 45 5.20 -9.50 19.35
CA VAL A 45 3.90 -9.01 19.84
C VAL A 45 4.04 -8.69 21.32
N GLU A 46 3.55 -7.52 21.72
CA GLU A 46 3.47 -7.16 23.13
C GLU A 46 2.06 -6.70 23.49
N ALA A 47 1.66 -6.98 24.72
CA ALA A 47 0.37 -6.62 25.26
C ALA A 47 0.53 -5.74 26.50
N ALA A 48 -0.26 -4.67 26.59
CA ALA A 48 -0.28 -3.76 27.73
C ALA A 48 -1.72 -3.47 28.17
N LYS A 49 -1.91 -3.23 29.47
CA LYS A 49 -3.21 -2.80 30.01
C LYS A 49 -3.34 -1.28 29.90
N THR A 50 -4.51 -0.81 29.52
CA THR A 50 -4.83 0.63 29.42
C THR A 50 -6.26 0.90 29.87
N ARG A 51 -6.52 2.10 30.39
CA ARG A 51 -7.86 2.62 30.65
C ARG A 51 -8.34 3.62 29.60
N SER A 52 -7.46 4.02 28.68
CA SER A 52 -7.77 4.95 27.60
C SER A 52 -7.67 4.23 26.26
N VAL A 53 -8.78 4.31 25.51
CA VAL A 53 -8.95 3.82 24.14
C VAL A 53 -9.82 4.85 23.44
N VAL A 54 -9.50 5.17 22.19
CA VAL A 54 -10.30 6.05 21.35
C VAL A 54 -10.95 5.25 20.23
N ASP A 55 -12.15 5.65 19.84
CA ASP A 55 -12.80 5.24 18.60
C ASP A 55 -12.56 6.35 17.56
N VAL A 56 -11.85 6.00 16.49
CA VAL A 56 -11.61 6.87 15.33
C VAL A 56 -12.66 6.52 14.29
N THR A 57 -13.49 7.49 13.91
CA THR A 57 -14.53 7.35 12.90
C THR A 57 -14.12 8.08 11.64
N THR A 58 -14.08 7.35 10.53
CA THR A 58 -13.93 7.88 9.18
C THR A 58 -15.22 7.65 8.39
N ASP A 59 -15.32 8.33 7.25
CA ASP A 59 -16.34 8.11 6.22
C ASP A 59 -16.49 6.63 5.78
N HIS A 60 -15.45 5.81 5.95
CA HIS A 60 -15.46 4.39 5.58
C HIS A 60 -15.67 3.43 6.75
N ALA A 61 -15.10 3.69 7.93
CA ALA A 61 -15.27 2.82 9.08
C ALA A 61 -14.90 3.48 10.41
N THR A 62 -15.44 2.94 11.50
CA THR A 62 -14.93 3.18 12.84
C THR A 62 -13.94 2.08 13.24
N PHE A 63 -12.83 2.45 13.88
CA PHE A 63 -11.90 1.51 14.50
C PHE A 63 -11.38 2.03 15.84
N ALA A 64 -11.05 1.09 16.72
CA ALA A 64 -10.57 1.38 18.06
C ALA A 64 -9.04 1.31 18.12
N ALA A 65 -8.44 2.27 18.81
CA ALA A 65 -6.99 2.32 19.00
C ALA A 65 -6.61 2.91 20.37
N GLY A 66 -5.38 2.66 20.82
CA GLY A 66 -4.77 3.48 21.84
C GLY A 66 -4.66 4.93 21.34
N PRO A 67 -4.83 5.93 22.21
CA PRO A 67 -4.88 7.33 21.80
C PRO A 67 -3.63 7.80 21.07
N ASP A 68 -2.48 7.22 21.39
CA ASP A 68 -1.23 7.65 20.78
C ASP A 68 -1.01 6.98 19.42
N GLN A 69 -1.73 5.90 19.07
CA GLN A 69 -1.54 5.16 17.82
C GLN A 69 -1.35 6.09 16.59
N LEU A 70 -0.27 5.89 15.82
CA LEU A 70 -0.01 6.76 14.67
C LEU A 70 -0.89 6.36 13.49
N LEU A 71 -1.52 7.34 12.88
CA LEU A 71 -2.27 7.27 11.63
C LEU A 71 -1.50 8.03 10.55
N SER A 72 -1.42 7.45 9.34
CA SER A 72 -0.71 8.09 8.23
C SER A 72 -1.57 9.22 7.66
N THR A 73 -1.00 10.42 7.55
CA THR A 73 -1.58 11.62 6.93
C THR A 73 -0.70 12.08 5.76
N PRO A 74 -1.14 13.01 4.90
CA PRO A 74 -0.31 13.54 3.82
C PRO A 74 0.99 14.18 4.33
N ASP A 75 0.94 14.82 5.49
CA ASP A 75 2.06 15.52 6.12
C ASP A 75 2.90 14.61 7.04
N GLY A 76 2.59 13.31 7.12
CA GLY A 76 3.35 12.33 7.89
C GLY A 76 2.47 11.46 8.80
N TRP A 77 2.64 11.62 10.11
CA TRP A 77 1.98 10.79 11.11
C TRP A 77 1.35 11.63 12.21
N THR A 78 0.08 11.36 12.49
CA THR A 78 -0.69 12.00 13.57
C THR A 78 -1.13 10.96 14.60
N HIS A 79 -1.19 11.35 15.87
CA HIS A 79 -1.74 10.52 16.93
C HIS A 79 -3.26 10.37 16.75
N ALA A 80 -3.80 9.17 17.02
CA ALA A 80 -5.22 8.89 16.87
C ALA A 80 -6.11 9.89 17.65
N ARG A 81 -5.68 10.35 18.84
CA ARG A 81 -6.41 11.36 19.63
C ARG A 81 -6.55 12.73 18.95
N ASP A 82 -5.62 13.08 18.06
CA ASP A 82 -5.52 14.41 17.44
C ASP A 82 -5.95 14.36 15.96
N ALA A 83 -6.52 13.24 15.52
CA ALA A 83 -6.81 13.01 14.10
C ALA A 83 -8.09 13.66 13.59
N THR A 84 -8.97 14.16 14.46
CA THR A 84 -10.24 14.79 14.04
C THR A 84 -10.00 15.92 13.04
N GLY A 85 -10.73 15.89 11.91
CA GLY A 85 -10.61 16.90 10.86
C GLY A 85 -9.40 16.73 9.94
N THR A 86 -8.59 15.68 10.11
CA THR A 86 -7.54 15.31 9.15
C THR A 86 -8.03 14.29 8.13
N VAL A 87 -7.14 13.91 7.21
CA VAL A 87 -7.34 12.76 6.32
C VAL A 87 -6.28 11.69 6.60
N VAL A 88 -6.68 10.43 6.49
CA VAL A 88 -5.81 9.28 6.74
C VAL A 88 -5.73 8.37 5.53
N ALA A 89 -4.57 7.73 5.32
CA ALA A 89 -4.41 6.81 4.19
C ALA A 89 -5.27 5.56 4.40
N TRP A 90 -6.02 5.18 3.37
CA TRP A 90 -6.91 4.02 3.40
C TRP A 90 -6.86 3.23 2.10
N ALA A 91 -6.93 1.91 2.20
CA ALA A 91 -7.03 1.00 1.08
C ALA A 91 -8.25 0.09 1.17
N HIS A 92 -8.97 -0.03 0.07
CA HIS A 92 -10.16 -0.87 -0.01
C HIS A 92 -9.79 -2.36 0.13
N ALA A 93 -10.48 -3.09 1.01
CA ALA A 93 -10.15 -4.48 1.34
C ALA A 93 -10.08 -5.42 0.10
N ARG A 94 -10.96 -5.23 -0.89
CA ARG A 94 -10.92 -5.99 -2.16
C ARG A 94 -9.64 -5.80 -2.99
N LYS A 95 -8.92 -4.68 -2.81
CA LYS A 95 -7.67 -4.40 -3.54
C LYS A 95 -6.47 -5.09 -2.93
N LEU A 96 -6.54 -5.49 -1.66
CA LEU A 96 -5.43 -6.13 -0.94
C LEU A 96 -4.97 -7.44 -1.61
N CYS A 97 -5.93 -8.26 -2.07
CA CYS A 97 -5.64 -9.59 -2.63
C CYS A 97 -5.55 -9.61 -4.17
N ARG A 98 -5.49 -8.44 -4.83
CA ARG A 98 -5.48 -8.38 -6.30
C ARG A 98 -4.17 -8.93 -6.84
N GLU A 99 -4.24 -9.91 -7.74
CA GLU A 99 -3.09 -10.40 -8.47
C GLU A 99 -2.55 -9.27 -9.37
N ARG A 100 -1.26 -8.96 -9.21
CA ARG A 100 -0.60 -7.88 -9.95
C ARG A 100 0.12 -8.46 -11.14
N ARG A 101 -0.28 -8.01 -12.32
CA ARG A 101 0.52 -8.23 -13.52
C ARG A 101 1.55 -7.11 -13.60
N SER A 102 2.78 -7.41 -13.19
CA SER A 102 3.92 -6.57 -13.53
C SER A 102 4.39 -6.97 -14.93
N ILE A 103 4.47 -6.01 -15.84
CA ILE A 103 5.20 -6.24 -17.09
C ILE A 103 6.68 -6.15 -16.72
N VAL A 104 7.43 -7.23 -16.95
CA VAL A 104 8.88 -7.15 -16.91
C VAL A 104 9.33 -6.48 -18.21
N PRO A 105 9.98 -5.30 -18.16
CA PRO A 105 10.55 -4.69 -19.36
C PRO A 105 11.52 -5.69 -20.03
N GLY A 106 11.32 -5.98 -21.33
CA GLY A 106 12.06 -7.02 -22.06
C GLY A 106 11.14 -7.83 -22.99
N TYR A 107 11.43 -9.12 -23.18
CA TYR A 107 10.73 -10.03 -24.12
C TYR A 107 9.19 -9.97 -24.08
N GLN A 108 8.59 -9.86 -22.89
CA GLN A 108 7.12 -9.81 -22.74
C GLN A 108 6.51 -8.49 -23.25
N LEU A 109 7.16 -7.36 -22.96
CA LEU A 109 6.77 -6.06 -23.51
C LEU A 109 7.03 -6.03 -25.02
N GLY A 110 8.16 -6.58 -25.47
CA GLY A 110 8.50 -6.69 -26.89
C GLY A 110 7.50 -7.54 -27.68
N TYR A 111 7.01 -8.64 -27.10
CA TYR A 111 5.97 -9.47 -27.71
C TYR A 111 4.61 -8.76 -27.74
N LEU A 112 4.23 -8.06 -26.65
CA LEU A 112 3.00 -7.27 -26.61
C LEU A 112 3.02 -6.17 -27.68
N ILE A 113 4.12 -5.43 -27.79
CA ILE A 113 4.31 -4.42 -28.83
C ILE A 113 4.29 -5.10 -30.21
N GLY A 114 5.03 -6.19 -30.40
CA GLY A 114 5.05 -6.92 -31.66
C GLY A 114 3.68 -7.44 -32.10
N ALA A 115 2.87 -7.93 -31.17
CA ALA A 115 1.51 -8.39 -31.43
C ALA A 115 0.57 -7.21 -31.75
N THR A 116 0.62 -6.14 -30.96
CA THR A 116 -0.19 -4.92 -31.13
C THR A 116 0.24 -4.07 -32.33
N CYS A 117 1.42 -4.32 -32.90
CA CYS A 117 1.90 -3.60 -34.08
C CYS A 117 1.90 -4.47 -35.35
N SER A 118 1.50 -5.73 -35.26
CA SER A 118 1.40 -6.64 -36.41
C SER A 118 0.23 -6.32 -37.34
N ASP A 119 -0.72 -5.52 -36.85
CA ASP A 119 -1.89 -4.98 -37.57
C ASP A 119 -1.64 -3.61 -38.22
N GLY A 120 -0.45 -3.02 -38.05
CA GLY A 120 0.10 -2.05 -39.00
C GLY A 120 -0.01 -0.55 -38.66
N THR A 121 -0.43 -0.13 -37.47
CA THR A 121 -0.48 1.31 -37.13
C THR A 121 0.64 1.76 -36.18
N PHE A 122 1.87 1.75 -36.69
CA PHE A 122 3.05 2.28 -35.98
C PHE A 122 3.02 3.80 -35.76
N VAL A 123 2.25 4.53 -36.58
CA VAL A 123 2.18 6.00 -36.54
C VAL A 123 1.55 6.48 -35.22
N GLU A 124 0.44 5.89 -34.81
CA GLU A 124 -0.25 6.27 -33.57
C GLU A 124 0.60 5.95 -32.33
N LEU A 125 1.30 4.82 -32.33
CA LEU A 125 2.16 4.43 -31.22
C LEU A 125 3.37 5.36 -31.08
N SER A 126 3.89 5.89 -32.20
CA SER A 126 5.02 6.83 -32.22
C SER A 126 4.72 8.17 -31.54
N GLU A 127 3.48 8.65 -31.64
CA GLU A 127 3.01 9.85 -30.93
C GLU A 127 2.93 9.60 -29.42
N VAL A 128 2.48 8.42 -29.02
CA VAL A 128 2.33 8.03 -27.60
C VAL A 128 3.70 7.81 -26.92
N ILE A 129 4.66 7.20 -27.61
CA ILE A 129 5.99 6.92 -27.02
C ILE A 129 7.03 8.03 -27.27
N GLY A 130 6.66 9.10 -27.99
CA GLY A 130 7.55 10.22 -28.30
C GLY A 130 8.72 9.88 -29.23
N ALA A 131 8.62 8.78 -29.98
CA ALA A 131 9.67 8.36 -30.90
C ALA A 131 9.50 9.07 -32.26
N ARG A 132 10.55 9.75 -32.74
CA ARG A 132 10.57 10.29 -34.11
C ARG A 132 10.98 9.20 -35.08
N PHE A 133 10.05 8.77 -35.92
CA PHE A 133 10.34 7.87 -37.03
C PHE A 133 11.07 8.65 -38.13
N THR A 134 12.30 8.25 -38.47
CA THR A 134 12.99 8.80 -39.64
C THR A 134 12.54 8.00 -40.86
N PRO A 135 11.82 8.61 -41.83
CA PRO A 135 11.39 7.91 -43.03
C PRO A 135 12.60 7.50 -43.88
N CYS A 136 12.59 6.29 -44.43
CA CYS A 136 13.58 5.90 -45.42
C CYS A 136 13.34 6.68 -46.72
N THR A 137 14.31 7.48 -47.18
CA THR A 137 14.17 8.37 -48.35
C THR A 137 14.22 7.66 -49.70
N ASN A 138 14.45 6.35 -49.70
CA ASN A 138 14.63 5.50 -50.89
C ASN A 138 13.42 4.60 -51.20
N GLY A 139 12.26 4.85 -50.57
CA GLY A 139 11.03 4.10 -50.82
C GLY A 139 10.98 2.71 -50.17
N ALA A 140 11.98 2.33 -49.37
CA ALA A 140 11.94 1.13 -48.55
C ALA A 140 11.07 1.35 -47.30
N ALA A 141 10.37 0.31 -46.86
CA ALA A 141 9.65 0.34 -45.60
C ALA A 141 10.63 0.53 -44.43
N SER A 142 10.39 1.52 -43.58
CA SER A 142 11.14 1.64 -42.33
C SER A 142 10.78 0.49 -41.39
N HIS A 143 11.79 -0.20 -40.84
CA HIS A 143 11.60 -1.35 -39.96
C HIS A 143 11.71 -0.94 -38.48
N LEU A 144 10.73 -1.31 -37.64
CA LEU A 144 10.91 -1.26 -36.20
C LEU A 144 11.81 -2.42 -35.77
N VAL A 145 12.92 -2.10 -35.09
CA VAL A 145 13.77 -3.10 -34.45
C VAL A 145 13.55 -3.02 -32.95
N VAL A 146 12.78 -3.97 -32.41
CA VAL A 146 12.71 -4.23 -30.96
C VAL A 146 13.80 -5.25 -30.62
N ALA A 147 14.94 -4.77 -30.12
CA ALA A 147 16.00 -5.64 -29.62
C ALA A 147 15.96 -5.69 -28.10
N ASP A 148 16.32 -6.83 -27.49
CA ASP A 148 16.53 -6.97 -26.04
C ASP A 148 18.02 -6.77 -25.65
N SER A 149 18.78 -6.07 -26.51
CA SER A 149 20.20 -5.76 -26.28
C SER A 149 20.42 -4.47 -25.48
N TRP A 150 19.35 -3.88 -24.95
CA TRP A 150 19.44 -2.64 -24.16
C TRP A 150 20.19 -2.83 -22.84
N PRO A 151 20.06 -3.96 -22.12
CA PRO A 151 20.89 -4.24 -20.95
C PRO A 151 22.38 -4.29 -21.29
N THR A 152 22.77 -4.84 -22.45
CA THR A 152 24.18 -4.91 -22.87
C THR A 152 24.74 -3.58 -23.35
N ARG A 153 23.88 -2.62 -23.72
CA ARG A 153 24.29 -1.25 -24.08
C ARG A 153 24.52 -0.34 -22.88
N GLY A 154 24.17 -0.76 -21.65
CA GLY A 154 24.41 -0.01 -20.41
C GLY A 154 23.68 1.33 -20.29
N THR A 155 22.86 1.69 -21.28
CA THR A 155 22.13 2.97 -21.37
C THR A 155 20.70 2.86 -20.86
N PHE A 156 20.18 1.65 -20.73
CA PHE A 156 18.84 1.39 -20.20
C PHE A 156 18.91 0.96 -18.74
N ARG A 157 18.21 1.70 -17.89
CA ARG A 157 17.89 1.26 -16.53
C ARG A 157 16.45 0.74 -16.56
N PRO A 158 16.21 -0.55 -16.29
CA PRO A 158 14.85 -1.07 -16.20
C PRO A 158 14.09 -0.30 -15.12
N GLU A 159 13.01 0.36 -15.53
CA GLU A 159 12.10 1.07 -14.64
C GLU A 159 10.75 0.35 -14.63
N ALA A 160 10.25 0.05 -13.44
CA ALA A 160 8.96 -0.59 -13.27
C ALA A 160 7.87 0.48 -13.12
N HIS A 161 7.12 0.72 -14.19
CA HIS A 161 5.99 1.64 -14.18
C HIS A 161 4.69 0.88 -13.88
N PRO A 162 3.92 1.26 -12.85
CA PRO A 162 2.61 0.68 -12.59
C PRO A 162 1.63 1.04 -13.71
N VAL A 163 0.72 0.11 -14.02
CA VAL A 163 -0.36 0.34 -14.99
C VAL A 163 -1.72 0.50 -14.30
N ASP A 164 -1.77 0.40 -12.96
CA ASP A 164 -2.99 0.46 -12.15
C ASP A 164 -3.08 1.76 -11.33
N LEU A 165 -4.31 2.30 -11.25
CA LEU A 165 -4.76 3.43 -10.42
C LEU A 165 -4.50 3.17 -8.93
N GLU A 166 -4.16 4.23 -8.18
CA GLU A 166 -3.78 4.21 -6.75
C GLU A 166 -4.63 3.22 -5.91
N GLU A 167 -3.97 2.28 -5.22
CA GLU A 167 -4.64 1.26 -4.39
C GLU A 167 -5.15 1.81 -3.07
N SER A 168 -4.72 3.03 -2.76
CA SER A 168 -5.08 3.78 -1.58
C SER A 168 -5.60 5.15 -1.95
N THR A 169 -6.39 5.73 -1.06
CA THR A 169 -6.82 7.13 -1.12
C THR A 169 -6.74 7.74 0.27
N TRP A 170 -7.04 9.03 0.36
CA TRP A 170 -7.12 9.76 1.61
C TRP A 170 -8.58 9.84 2.04
N VAL A 171 -8.85 9.53 3.30
CA VAL A 171 -10.22 9.44 3.82
C VAL A 171 -10.37 10.33 5.06
N GLY A 172 -11.50 11.03 5.17
CA GLY A 172 -11.73 12.01 6.23
C GLY A 172 -11.91 11.36 7.59
N VAL A 173 -11.34 11.96 8.64
CA VAL A 173 -11.61 11.59 10.03
C VAL A 173 -12.67 12.51 10.60
N ASP A 174 -13.90 12.02 10.67
CA ASP A 174 -15.07 12.79 11.12
C ASP A 174 -15.03 13.05 12.62
N ALA A 175 -14.62 12.06 13.41
CA ALA A 175 -14.62 12.16 14.86
C ALA A 175 -13.63 11.21 15.52
N VAL A 176 -13.09 11.64 16.66
CA VAL A 176 -12.35 10.82 17.60
C VAL A 176 -13.04 10.90 18.96
N THR A 177 -13.55 9.78 19.45
CA THR A 177 -14.29 9.72 20.71
C THR A 177 -13.55 8.86 21.74
N GLU A 178 -13.32 9.39 22.94
CA GLU A 178 -12.79 8.57 24.03
C GLU A 178 -13.84 7.56 24.51
N ARG A 179 -13.45 6.29 24.64
CA ARG A 179 -14.34 5.26 25.19
C ARG A 179 -14.53 5.47 26.68
N VAL A 180 -15.78 5.35 27.13
CA VAL A 180 -16.11 5.35 28.55
C VAL A 180 -15.30 4.25 29.26
N PRO A 181 -14.48 4.59 30.26
CA PRO A 181 -13.66 3.62 30.96
C PRO A 181 -14.52 2.56 31.66
N SER A 182 -14.23 1.28 31.40
CA SER A 182 -14.84 0.18 32.14
C SER A 182 -14.11 -0.06 33.48
N ARG A 183 -14.75 -0.76 34.42
CA ARG A 183 -14.11 -1.20 35.68
C ARG A 183 -12.81 -1.99 35.40
N LYS A 184 -12.82 -2.85 34.37
CA LYS A 184 -11.64 -3.62 33.93
C LYS A 184 -10.86 -2.82 32.87
N PRO A 185 -9.53 -2.66 33.02
CA PRO A 185 -8.69 -2.11 31.95
C PRO A 185 -8.81 -2.92 30.66
N SER A 186 -8.74 -2.24 29.52
CA SER A 186 -8.59 -2.88 28.21
C SER A 186 -7.17 -3.40 28.04
N VAL A 187 -6.99 -4.43 27.22
CA VAL A 187 -5.66 -4.88 26.77
C VAL A 187 -5.46 -4.39 25.35
N VAL A 188 -4.36 -3.68 25.11
CA VAL A 188 -3.92 -3.24 23.79
C VAL A 188 -2.71 -4.04 23.35
N TYR A 189 -2.63 -4.33 22.05
CA TYR A 189 -1.57 -5.11 21.43
C TYR A 189 -0.78 -4.24 20.46
N ARG A 190 0.55 -4.33 20.54
CA ARG A 190 1.48 -3.72 19.58
C ARG A 190 2.30 -4.79 18.88
N PHE A 191 2.68 -4.51 17.64
CA PHE A 191 3.39 -5.45 16.78
C PHE A 191 4.71 -4.86 16.32
N ARG A 192 5.79 -5.64 16.41
CA ARG A 192 7.03 -5.36 15.69
C ARG A 192 6.88 -5.97 14.31
N LEU A 193 7.21 -5.19 13.29
CA LEU A 193 6.97 -5.55 11.89
C LEU A 193 8.25 -5.38 11.07
N ASP A 194 8.47 -6.29 10.13
CA ASP A 194 9.62 -6.32 9.22
C ASP A 194 9.19 -6.84 7.83
N PRO A 195 9.59 -6.24 6.70
CA PRO A 195 10.50 -5.08 6.56
C PRO A 195 9.84 -3.71 6.78
N HIS A 196 8.51 -3.67 6.91
CA HIS A 196 7.76 -2.42 6.96
C HIS A 196 7.12 -2.22 8.33
N PRO A 197 7.40 -1.11 9.05
CA PRO A 197 6.91 -0.85 10.40
C PRO A 197 5.43 -0.38 10.44
N THR A 198 4.66 -0.67 9.40
CA THR A 198 3.30 -0.16 9.15
C THR A 198 2.37 -1.32 8.82
N PHE A 199 1.08 -1.18 9.10
CA PHE A 199 0.08 -2.19 8.79
C PHE A 199 -1.32 -1.57 8.68
N LEU A 200 -2.29 -2.37 8.21
CA LEU A 200 -3.66 -1.92 7.97
C LEU A 200 -4.65 -2.36 9.06
N VAL A 201 -5.49 -1.42 9.48
CA VAL A 201 -6.62 -1.62 10.41
C VAL A 201 -7.90 -1.17 9.72
N ASN A 202 -8.77 -2.12 9.37
CA ASN A 202 -9.97 -1.85 8.57
C ASN A 202 -9.65 -1.06 7.27
N GLY A 203 -8.47 -1.30 6.70
CA GLY A 203 -7.96 -0.58 5.51
C GLY A 203 -7.15 0.69 5.81
N HIS A 204 -7.19 1.23 7.03
CA HIS A 204 -6.45 2.44 7.41
C HIS A 204 -4.99 2.15 7.73
N LEU A 205 -4.06 2.95 7.21
CA LEU A 205 -2.63 2.79 7.44
C LEU A 205 -2.24 3.33 8.81
N VAL A 206 -1.73 2.43 9.63
CA VAL A 206 -1.28 2.74 10.99
C VAL A 206 0.16 2.30 11.22
N ARG A 207 0.80 2.94 12.19
CA ARG A 207 2.13 2.57 12.68
C ARG A 207 2.16 2.56 14.19
N THR A 208 2.79 1.55 14.75
CA THR A 208 3.11 1.53 16.18
C THR A 208 4.62 1.61 16.36
N PRO A 209 5.14 2.64 17.04
CA PRO A 209 6.55 2.69 17.40
C PRO A 209 6.94 1.48 18.24
N TRP A 210 8.06 0.85 17.90
CA TRP A 210 8.69 -0.19 18.69
C TRP A 210 9.88 0.41 19.45
N PRO A 211 10.00 0.23 20.78
CA PRO A 211 11.18 0.65 21.52
C PRO A 211 12.43 0.00 20.92
N ARG A 212 13.52 0.76 20.78
CA ARG A 212 14.82 0.19 20.38
C ARG A 212 15.35 -0.71 21.49
#